data_AF-A0A6S7K843-F1
#
_entry.id   AF-A0A6S7K843-F1
#
_cell.length_a   1.000
_cell.length_b   1.000
_cell.length_c   1.000
_cell.angle_alpha   90.00
_cell.angle_beta   90.00
_cell.angle_gamma   90.00
#
_symmetry.space_group_name_H-M   'P 1'
#
loop_
_entity.id
_entity.type
_entity.pdbx_description
1 polymer ?
#
loop_
_entity_poly.entity_id
_entity_poly.type
_entity_poly.pdbx_seq_one_letter_code
_entity_poly.pdbx_strand_id
1 'polypeptide(L)'
;TVVSDNGPQYSSHQYKTFAKDWGFQHDTSSPRYPKSNGFVESATQTVKKTIKKALQSGDDPCLALLALRSTPGTVNSPSPAFKLMNRHLRTPLPSVKTEKISPTLLGSQKVKECHVQHSKNLRPRKEGQSVRIRDGKTWHVKGKVMERV
;
A
#
# COMPACT_ATOMS: atom_id res chain seq x y z
N THR A 1 8.42 -8.81 4.54
CA THR A 1 7.65 -8.25 5.68
C THR A 1 6.27 -7.86 5.21
N VAL A 2 5.24 -8.27 5.96
CA VAL A 2 3.85 -7.87 5.76
C VAL A 2 3.51 -6.80 6.78
N VAL A 3 2.89 -5.70 6.35
CA VAL A 3 2.46 -4.61 7.23
C VAL A 3 0.94 -4.53 7.19
N SER A 4 0.30 -4.61 8.36
CA SER A 4 -1.16 -4.48 8.50
C SER A 4 -1.55 -3.44 9.53
N ASP A 5 -2.85 -3.15 9.66
CA ASP A 5 -3.34 -2.49 10.89
C ASP A 5 -3.28 -3.43 12.10
N ASN A 6 -3.52 -2.84 13.26
CA ASN A 6 -3.77 -3.56 14.51
C ASN A 6 -5.19 -4.14 14.60
N GLY A 7 -5.81 -4.50 13.47
CA GLY A 7 -7.10 -5.20 13.47
C GLY A 7 -7.01 -6.52 14.26
N PRO A 8 -8.08 -6.93 14.95
CA PRO A 8 -8.06 -8.12 15.81
C PRO A 8 -7.68 -9.39 15.05
N GLN A 9 -8.00 -9.48 13.76
CA GLN A 9 -7.59 -10.60 12.91
C GLN A 9 -6.06 -10.70 12.76
N TYR A 10 -5.35 -9.58 12.67
CA TYR A 10 -3.91 -9.54 12.42
C TYR A 10 -3.08 -9.46 13.71
N SER A 11 -3.64 -8.95 14.81
CA SER A 11 -2.97 -8.93 16.12
C SER A 11 -3.10 -10.24 16.90
N SER A 12 -3.90 -11.18 16.40
CA SER A 12 -4.15 -12.49 17.01
C SER A 12 -2.88 -13.35 17.13
N HIS A 13 -2.85 -14.22 18.14
CA HIS A 13 -1.76 -15.21 18.29
C HIS A 13 -1.68 -16.14 17.08
N GLN A 14 -2.83 -16.52 16.51
CA GLN A 14 -2.92 -17.37 15.33
C GLN A 14 -2.18 -16.78 14.13
N TYR A 15 -2.34 -15.48 13.88
CA TYR A 15 -1.65 -14.81 12.76
C TYR A 15 -0.13 -14.74 12.98
N LYS A 16 0.32 -14.54 14.24
CA LYS A 16 1.74 -14.57 14.59
C LYS A 16 2.36 -15.95 14.36
N THR A 17 1.65 -17.02 14.76
CA THR A 17 2.10 -18.40 14.52
C THR A 17 2.15 -18.69 13.03
N PHE A 18 1.11 -18.32 12.26
CA PHE A 18 1.10 -18.43 10.81
C PHE A 18 2.30 -17.73 10.16
N ALA A 19 2.61 -16.49 10.57
CA ALA A 19 3.75 -15.74 10.06
C ALA A 19 5.09 -16.42 10.36
N LYS A 20 5.24 -16.97 11.56
CA LYS A 20 6.42 -17.73 11.97
C LYS A 20 6.58 -19.01 11.14
N ASP A 21 5.50 -19.78 10.98
CA ASP A 21 5.51 -21.06 10.27
C ASP A 21 5.81 -20.88 8.77
N TRP A 22 5.28 -19.81 8.17
CA TRP A 22 5.54 -19.45 6.77
C TRP A 22 6.83 -18.63 6.58
N GLY A 23 7.54 -18.29 7.65
CA GLY A 23 8.85 -17.63 7.58
C GLY A 23 8.81 -16.17 7.13
N PHE A 24 7.71 -15.45 7.34
CA PHE A 24 7.64 -14.02 7.03
C PHE A 24 7.47 -13.17 8.29
N GLN A 25 8.09 -11.98 8.30
CA GLN A 25 7.89 -11.00 9.36
C GLN A 25 6.56 -10.28 9.18
N HIS A 26 5.80 -10.15 10.26
CA HIS A 26 4.57 -9.36 10.31
C HIS A 26 4.73 -8.19 11.27
N ASP A 27 4.56 -6.98 10.74
CA ASP A 27 4.57 -5.74 11.50
C ASP A 27 3.18 -5.12 11.48
N THR A 28 2.76 -4.54 12.61
CA THR A 28 1.50 -3.80 12.67
C THR A 28 1.76 -2.31 12.79
N SER A 29 0.97 -1.52 12.06
CA SER A 29 1.03 -0.08 12.14
C SER A 29 0.60 0.41 13.51
N SER A 30 1.16 1.54 13.95
CA SER A 30 0.82 2.15 15.24
C SER A 30 -0.70 2.31 15.39
N PRO A 31 -1.27 2.03 16.57
CA PRO A 31 -2.68 2.27 16.82
C PRO A 31 -3.06 3.68 16.38
N ARG A 32 -4.11 3.78 15.55
CA ARG A 32 -4.67 5.07 15.07
C ARG A 32 -3.78 5.84 14.08
N TYR A 33 -2.88 5.17 13.35
CA TYR A 33 -2.13 5.76 12.24
C TYR A 33 -2.60 5.26 10.86
N PRO A 34 -3.82 5.62 10.40
CA PRO A 34 -4.40 5.11 9.16
C PRO A 34 -3.60 5.50 7.91
N LYS A 35 -2.76 6.54 8.00
CA LYS A 35 -1.96 7.04 6.88
C LYS A 35 -0.97 5.98 6.36
N SER A 36 -0.48 5.08 7.21
CA SER A 36 0.38 3.97 6.75
C SER A 36 -0.35 2.99 5.83
N ASN A 37 -1.67 2.88 5.98
CA ASN A 37 -2.49 1.90 5.26
C ASN A 37 -3.26 2.54 4.08
N GLY A 38 -3.19 3.86 3.91
CA GLY A 38 -3.91 4.57 2.85
C GLY A 38 -3.61 4.08 1.43
N PHE A 39 -2.38 3.57 1.19
CA PHE A 39 -2.05 2.95 -0.09
C PHE A 39 -2.86 1.67 -0.34
N VAL A 40 -2.95 0.80 0.67
CA VAL A 40 -3.75 -0.44 0.62
C VAL A 40 -5.24 -0.12 0.48
N GLU A 41 -5.73 0.89 1.21
CA GLU A 41 -7.12 1.35 1.10
C GLU A 41 -7.45 1.86 -0.32
N SER A 42 -6.58 2.69 -0.91
CA SER A 42 -6.77 3.19 -2.27
C SER A 42 -6.73 2.05 -3.31
N ALA A 43 -5.79 1.12 -3.16
CA ALA A 43 -5.68 -0.04 -4.03
C ALA A 43 -6.94 -0.94 -3.94
N THR A 44 -7.40 -1.25 -2.73
CA THR A 44 -8.61 -2.07 -2.52
C THR A 44 -9.87 -1.37 -3.03
N GLN A 45 -9.97 -0.04 -2.87
CA GLN A 45 -11.06 0.73 -3.45
C GLN A 45 -11.08 0.64 -4.97
N THR A 46 -9.91 0.71 -5.61
CA THR A 46 -9.76 0.60 -7.06
C THR A 46 -10.20 -0.79 -7.55
N VAL A 47 -9.71 -1.85 -6.91
CA VAL A 47 -10.11 -3.24 -7.21
C VAL A 47 -11.62 -3.44 -7.08
N LYS A 48 -12.22 -2.97 -5.97
CA LYS A 48 -13.68 -3.06 -5.76
C LYS A 48 -14.47 -2.31 -6.85
N LYS A 49 -14.03 -1.10 -7.21
CA LYS A 49 -14.67 -0.31 -8.29
C LYS A 49 -14.58 -1.04 -9.63
N THR A 50 -13.43 -1.61 -9.96
CA THR A 50 -13.23 -2.37 -11.21
C THR A 50 -14.16 -3.57 -11.28
N ILE A 51 -14.20 -4.39 -10.23
CA ILE A 51 -15.09 -5.57 -10.17
C ILE A 51 -16.56 -5.13 -10.26
N LYS A 52 -16.96 -4.09 -9.51
CA LYS A 52 -18.34 -3.58 -9.54
C LYS A 52 -18.75 -3.13 -10.94
N LYS A 53 -17.88 -2.39 -11.65
CA LYS A 53 -18.15 -1.95 -13.03
C LYS A 53 -18.29 -3.12 -13.99
N ALA A 54 -17.40 -4.12 -13.91
CA ALA A 54 -17.47 -5.30 -14.75
C ALA A 54 -18.81 -6.03 -14.58
N LEU A 55 -19.21 -6.26 -13.32
CA LEU A 55 -20.49 -6.90 -13.01
C LEU A 55 -21.70 -6.09 -13.49
N GLN A 56 -21.63 -4.76 -13.42
CA GLN A 56 -22.72 -3.88 -13.91
C GLN A 56 -22.84 -3.87 -15.43
N SER A 57 -21.74 -4.01 -16.16
CA SER A 57 -21.72 -4.10 -17.62
C SER A 57 -22.01 -5.50 -18.16
N GLY A 58 -22.04 -6.53 -17.29
CA GLY A 58 -22.13 -7.93 -17.72
C GLY A 58 -20.80 -8.51 -18.22
N ASP A 59 -19.68 -7.82 -17.97
CA ASP A 59 -18.34 -8.26 -18.34
C ASP A 59 -17.77 -9.26 -17.33
N ASP A 60 -16.77 -10.05 -17.74
CA ASP A 60 -16.03 -10.95 -16.87
C ASP A 60 -15.14 -10.18 -15.86
N PRO A 61 -15.37 -10.31 -14.53
CA PRO A 61 -14.52 -9.69 -13.52
C PRO A 61 -13.05 -10.12 -13.59
N CYS A 62 -12.76 -11.35 -14.01
CA CYS A 62 -11.40 -11.84 -14.16
C CYS A 62 -10.66 -11.08 -15.27
N LEU A 63 -11.32 -10.86 -16.41
CA LEU A 63 -10.79 -10.05 -17.51
C LEU A 63 -10.57 -8.60 -17.10
N ALA A 64 -11.48 -8.02 -16.31
CA ALA A 64 -11.33 -6.66 -15.79
C ALA A 64 -10.13 -6.52 -14.83
N LEU A 65 -9.89 -7.52 -13.98
CA LEU A 65 -8.70 -7.56 -13.12
C LEU A 65 -7.40 -7.77 -13.91
N LEU A 66 -7.43 -8.57 -14.98
CA LEU A 66 -6.31 -8.72 -15.91
C LEU A 66 -5.97 -7.38 -16.57
N ALA A 67 -6.98 -6.63 -17.02
CA ALA A 67 -6.80 -5.30 -17.58
C ALA A 67 -6.18 -4.34 -16.55
N LEU A 68 -6.74 -4.29 -15.33
CA LEU A 68 -6.20 -3.45 -14.24
C LEU A 68 -4.71 -3.73 -13.96
N ARG A 69 -4.30 -5.00 -13.98
CA ARG A 69 -2.89 -5.39 -13.76
C ARG A 69 -1.98 -5.06 -14.93
N SER A 70 -2.52 -5.02 -16.15
CA SER A 70 -1.77 -4.82 -17.38
C SER A 70 -1.71 -3.35 -17.82
N THR A 71 -2.56 -2.49 -17.26
CA THR A 71 -2.59 -1.06 -17.56
C THR A 71 -1.55 -0.28 -16.74
N PRO A 72 -0.67 0.50 -17.40
CA PRO A 72 0.19 1.50 -16.75
C PRO A 72 -0.61 2.51 -15.92
N GLY A 73 -0.14 2.79 -14.70
CA GLY A 73 -0.77 3.82 -13.84
C GLY A 73 -0.46 5.26 -14.30
N THR A 74 0.65 5.46 -15.00
CA THR A 74 1.04 6.73 -15.64
C THR A 74 1.73 6.43 -16.96
N VAL A 75 1.78 7.41 -17.87
CA VAL A 75 2.32 7.26 -19.24
C VAL A 75 3.73 6.68 -19.25
N ASN A 76 4.57 7.02 -18.27
CA ASN A 76 5.97 6.61 -18.19
C ASN A 76 6.26 5.55 -17.11
N SER A 77 5.23 4.88 -16.58
CA SER A 77 5.39 3.87 -15.53
C SER A 77 5.00 2.49 -16.04
N PRO A 78 5.82 1.44 -15.83
CA PRO A 78 5.42 0.10 -16.23
C PRO A 78 4.16 -0.34 -15.49
N SER A 79 3.39 -1.23 -16.13
CA SER A 79 2.18 -1.79 -15.52
C SER A 79 2.51 -2.60 -14.25
N PRO A 80 1.56 -2.76 -13.32
CA PRO A 80 1.76 -3.57 -12.13
C PRO A 80 2.24 -5.01 -12.44
N ALA A 81 1.67 -5.65 -13.46
CA ALA A 81 2.09 -6.98 -13.89
C ALA A 81 3.51 -7.00 -14.45
N PHE A 82 3.91 -5.97 -15.20
CA PHE A 82 5.28 -5.85 -15.68
C PHE A 82 6.26 -5.66 -14.53
N LYS A 83 5.94 -4.81 -13.54
CA LYS A 83 6.77 -4.62 -12.34
C LYS A 83 6.94 -5.91 -11.54
N LEU A 84 5.91 -6.75 -11.49
CA LEU A 84 5.92 -8.00 -10.73
C LEU A 84 6.59 -9.16 -11.47
N MET A 85 6.33 -9.30 -12.77
CA MET A 85 6.71 -10.48 -13.56
C MET A 85 7.77 -10.21 -14.62
N ASN A 86 8.21 -8.94 -14.76
CA ASN A 86 9.13 -8.47 -15.78
C ASN A 86 8.72 -8.85 -17.22
N ARG A 87 7.41 -8.90 -17.49
CA ARG A 87 6.84 -9.25 -18.80
C ARG A 87 5.48 -8.59 -19.00
N HIS A 88 5.09 -8.40 -20.26
CA HIS A 88 3.73 -8.01 -20.60
C HIS A 88 2.81 -9.23 -20.57
N LEU A 89 1.66 -9.10 -19.91
CA LEU A 89 0.62 -10.12 -19.97
C LEU A 89 -0.11 -10.03 -21.31
N ARG A 90 -0.58 -11.18 -21.81
CA ARG A 90 -1.47 -11.22 -22.97
C ARG A 90 -2.83 -10.67 -22.56
N THR A 91 -3.29 -9.64 -23.26
CA THR A 91 -4.59 -9.01 -23.05
C THR A 91 -5.34 -8.94 -24.39
N PRO A 92 -6.67 -8.77 -24.37
CA PRO A 92 -7.45 -8.60 -25.60
C PRO A 92 -7.19 -7.25 -26.31
N LEU A 93 -6.48 -6.32 -25.65
CA LEU A 93 -6.14 -5.04 -26.23
C LEU A 93 -4.93 -5.19 -27.16
N PRO A 94 -4.95 -4.60 -28.36
CA PRO A 94 -3.79 -4.59 -29.23
C PRO A 94 -2.65 -3.83 -28.55
N SER A 95 -1.53 -4.52 -28.32
CA SER A 95 -0.31 -3.92 -27.79
C SER A 95 0.67 -3.75 -28.95
N VAL A 96 1.15 -2.52 -29.17
CA VAL A 96 2.29 -2.27 -30.05
C VAL A 96 3.47 -3.02 -29.46
N LYS A 97 4.18 -3.82 -30.27
CA LYS A 97 5.37 -4.57 -29.84
C LYS A 97 6.44 -3.56 -29.40
N THR A 98 6.44 -3.19 -28.13
CA THR A 98 7.54 -2.43 -27.56
C THR A 98 8.76 -3.34 -27.59
N GLU A 99 9.83 -2.88 -28.22
CA GLU A 99 11.10 -3.60 -28.29
C GLU A 99 11.55 -4.05 -26.89
N LYS A 100 12.33 -5.13 -26.85
CA LYS A 100 12.81 -5.81 -25.62
C LYS A 100 13.21 -4.78 -24.56
N ILE A 101 12.34 -4.57 -23.57
CA ILE A 101 12.62 -3.67 -22.46
C ILE A 101 13.75 -4.31 -21.66
N SER A 102 14.92 -3.69 -21.69
CA SER A 102 16.06 -4.12 -20.87
C SER A 102 15.71 -3.93 -19.39
N PRO A 103 16.16 -4.85 -18.49
CA PRO A 103 15.84 -4.79 -17.06
C PRO A 103 16.31 -3.49 -16.38
N THR A 104 17.15 -2.70 -17.04
CA THR A 104 17.69 -1.41 -16.60
C THR A 104 16.60 -0.33 -16.38
N LEU A 105 15.42 -0.45 -16.99
CA LEU A 105 14.33 0.54 -16.84
C LEU A 105 13.52 0.42 -15.54
N LEU A 106 13.77 -0.61 -14.72
CA LEU A 106 13.22 -0.71 -13.35
C LEU A 106 14.02 0.11 -12.32
N GLY A 107 14.79 1.12 -12.76
CA GLY A 107 15.38 2.09 -11.85
C GLY A 107 14.30 2.72 -10.97
N SER A 108 14.54 2.76 -9.65
CA SER A 108 13.63 3.24 -8.62
C SER A 108 12.91 4.51 -9.04
N GLN A 109 11.68 4.37 -9.54
CA GLN A 109 10.80 5.52 -9.74
C GLN A 109 10.53 6.08 -8.35
N LYS A 110 11.22 7.18 -8.02
CA LYS A 110 10.93 7.95 -6.82
C LYS A 110 9.44 8.27 -6.86
N VAL A 111 8.66 7.63 -5.99
CA VAL A 111 7.29 8.04 -5.73
C VAL A 111 7.40 9.51 -5.35
N LYS A 112 6.88 10.41 -6.19
CA LYS A 112 6.75 11.81 -5.81
C LYS A 112 5.79 11.81 -4.62
N GLU A 113 6.32 11.83 -3.42
CA GLU A 113 5.55 12.20 -2.26
C GLU A 113 5.07 13.61 -2.52
N CYS A 114 3.79 13.75 -2.88
CA CYS A 114 3.12 15.02 -2.83
C CYS A 114 3.07 15.42 -1.35
N HIS A 115 4.16 15.98 -0.85
CA HIS A 115 4.16 16.73 0.38
C HIS A 115 3.11 17.82 0.23
N VAL A 116 2.08 17.75 1.06
CA VAL A 116 1.09 18.81 1.15
C VAL A 116 1.88 20.05 1.57
N GLN A 117 2.09 20.97 0.63
CA GLN A 117 2.91 22.19 0.82
C GLN A 117 2.42 23.08 1.99
N HIS A 118 1.23 22.79 2.53
CA HIS A 118 0.62 23.48 3.66
C HIS A 118 0.92 22.87 5.05
N SER A 119 1.58 21.70 5.15
CA SER A 119 1.92 21.13 6.46
C SER A 119 3.24 21.69 6.99
N LYS A 120 3.19 22.41 8.12
CA LYS A 120 4.39 22.85 8.86
C LYS A 120 5.21 21.61 9.25
N ASN A 121 6.50 21.60 8.91
CA ASN A 121 7.43 20.57 9.39
C ASN A 121 7.51 20.66 10.92
N LEU A 122 6.94 19.66 11.60
CA LEU A 122 7.00 19.55 13.05
C LEU A 122 8.41 19.15 13.47
N ARG A 123 8.93 19.76 14.54
CA ARG A 123 10.21 19.36 15.11
C ARG A 123 10.13 17.89 15.58
N PRO A 124 11.16 17.07 15.33
CA PRO A 124 11.23 15.73 15.88
C PRO A 124 11.11 15.75 17.41
N ARG A 125 10.42 14.77 17.98
CA ARG A 125 10.31 14.63 19.45
C ARG A 125 11.62 14.11 20.03
N LYS A 126 11.98 14.59 21.23
CA LYS A 126 13.16 14.13 21.97
C LYS A 126 12.78 13.06 23.00
N GLU A 127 13.70 12.15 23.28
CA GLU A 127 13.58 11.21 24.40
C GLU A 127 13.35 11.96 25.72
N GLY A 128 12.51 11.42 26.59
CA GLY A 128 12.08 12.05 27.83
C GLY A 128 11.04 13.16 27.69
N GLN A 129 10.69 13.59 26.47
CA GLN A 129 9.67 14.61 26.26
C GLN A 129 8.29 14.11 26.70
N SER A 130 7.57 14.94 27.47
CA SER A 130 6.18 14.65 27.84
C SER A 130 5.26 14.81 26.64
N VAL A 131 4.49 13.77 26.35
CA VAL A 131 3.56 13.70 25.22
C VAL A 131 2.16 13.34 25.73
N ARG A 132 1.15 13.74 24.96
CA ARG A 132 -0.22 13.29 25.18
C ARG A 132 -0.63 12.38 24.03
N ILE A 133 -1.29 11.28 24.35
CA ILE A 133 -1.87 10.36 23.36
C ILE A 133 -3.35 10.75 23.20
N ARG A 134 -3.80 10.83 21.94
CA ARG A 134 -5.19 11.13 21.61
C ARG A 134 -5.99 9.83 21.60
N ASP A 135 -7.06 9.80 22.38
CA ASP A 135 -8.08 8.76 22.30
C ASP A 135 -9.38 9.33 21.74
N GLY A 136 -9.68 8.98 20.48
CA GLY A 136 -10.81 9.53 19.74
C GLY A 136 -10.83 11.06 19.68
N LYS A 137 -11.56 11.69 20.60
CA LYS A 137 -11.77 13.15 20.65
C LYS A 137 -10.97 13.87 21.74
N THR A 138 -10.35 13.18 22.68
CA THR A 138 -9.73 13.82 23.86
C THR A 138 -8.26 13.42 24.06
N TRP A 139 -7.49 14.32 24.70
CA TRP A 139 -6.05 14.20 24.93
C TRP A 139 -5.75 14.02 26.42
N HIS A 140 -6.02 12.84 26.97
CA HIS A 140 -6.00 12.60 28.43
C HIS A 140 -4.81 11.74 28.88
N VAL A 141 -4.26 10.87 28.04
CA VAL A 141 -3.15 9.99 28.45
C VAL A 141 -1.83 10.73 28.33
N LYS A 142 -1.20 11.06 29.47
CA LYS A 142 0.16 11.60 29.53
C LYS A 142 1.18 10.45 29.48
N GLY A 143 2.21 10.60 28.65
CA GLY A 143 3.32 9.66 28.55
C GLY A 143 4.65 10.38 28.36
N LYS A 144 5.76 9.65 28.46
CA LYS A 144 7.10 10.12 28.07
C LYS A 144 7.56 9.35 26.84
N VAL A 145 8.25 10.03 25.93
CA VAL A 145 8.93 9.37 24.81
C VAL A 145 10.09 8.56 25.39
N MET A 146 10.02 7.23 25.25
CA MET A 146 11.04 6.30 25.77
C MET A 146 12.17 6.10 24.76
N GLU A 147 11.82 5.84 23.49
CA GLU A 147 12.77 5.55 22.43
C GLU A 147 12.17 5.95 21.09
N ARG A 148 13.02 6.30 20.11
CA ARG A 148 12.61 6.57 18.74
C ARG A 148 12.85 5.33 17.88
N VAL A 149 11.76 4.67 17.50
CA VAL A 149 11.74 3.62 16.47
C VAL A 149 11.59 4.25 15.08
#